data_AF-A0A249PFF5-F1
#
_entry.id   AF-A0A249PFF5-F1
#
_cell.length_a   1.000
_cell.length_b   1.000
_cell.length_c   1.000
_cell.angle_alpha   90.00
_cell.angle_beta   90.00
_cell.angle_gamma   90.00
#
_symmetry.space_group_name_H-M   'P 1'
#
loop_
_entity.id
_entity.type
_entity.pdbx_description
1 polymer ?
#
loop_
_entity_poly.entity_id
_entity_poly.type
_entity_poly.pdbx_seq_one_letter_code
_entity_poly.pdbx_strand_id
1 'polypeptide(L)'
;MTKASALFLTDAQLADRMGVSTELLKGALPALQKSGFPAPDPLFQNRRYWPACQAFLDRRYGLAASSPEANPGLDGEEKWQ
;
A
#
# COMPACT_ATOMS: atom_id res chain seq x y z
N MET A 1 -25.62 -1.06 -6.23
CA MET A 1 -25.57 -1.06 -4.76
C MET A 1 -24.12 -0.98 -4.32
N THR A 2 -23.71 0.17 -3.80
CA THR A 2 -22.36 0.45 -3.32
C THR A 2 -22.08 -0.39 -2.07
N LYS A 3 -21.58 -1.61 -2.28
CA LYS A 3 -21.10 -2.49 -1.21
C LYS A 3 -20.12 -1.67 -0.38
N ALA A 4 -20.48 -1.39 0.87
CA ALA A 4 -19.66 -0.62 1.79
C ALA A 4 -18.20 -1.04 1.62
N SER A 5 -17.36 -0.08 1.23
CA SER A 5 -15.96 -0.28 0.86
C SER A 5 -15.21 -0.91 2.03
N ALA A 6 -15.24 -2.24 2.15
CA ALA A 6 -14.57 -2.96 3.21
C ALA A 6 -13.11 -2.52 3.20
N LEU A 7 -12.65 -1.99 4.34
CA LEU A 7 -11.31 -1.44 4.48
C LEU A 7 -10.26 -2.55 4.56
N PHE A 8 -10.65 -3.71 5.10
CA PHE A 8 -9.80 -4.89 5.23
C PHE A 8 -10.22 -5.95 4.23
N LEU A 9 -9.33 -6.22 3.27
CA LEU A 9 -9.56 -7.14 2.15
C LEU A 9 -8.66 -8.37 2.24
N THR A 10 -9.18 -9.51 1.79
CA THR A 10 -8.37 -10.70 1.51
C THR A 10 -7.63 -10.54 0.18
N ASP A 11 -6.65 -11.41 -0.11
CA ASP A 11 -5.94 -11.39 -1.40
C ASP A 11 -6.90 -11.48 -2.60
N ALA A 12 -7.91 -12.34 -2.52
CA ALA A 12 -8.87 -12.53 -3.59
C ALA A 12 -9.73 -11.27 -3.81
N GLN A 13 -10.16 -10.62 -2.72
CA GLN A 13 -10.92 -9.37 -2.80
C GLN A 13 -10.06 -8.20 -3.27
N LEU A 14 -8.78 -8.19 -2.89
CA LEU A 14 -7.81 -7.21 -3.33
C LEU A 14 -7.57 -7.33 -4.85
N ALA A 15 -7.41 -8.56 -5.34
CA ALA A 15 -7.24 -8.87 -6.75
C ALA A 15 -8.46 -8.46 -7.58
N ASP A 16 -9.66 -8.86 -7.12
CA ASP A 16 -10.94 -8.49 -7.73
C ASP A 16 -11.10 -6.96 -7.84
N ARG A 17 -10.78 -6.24 -6.76
CA ARG A 17 -10.85 -4.77 -6.72
C ARG A 17 -9.83 -4.09 -7.64
N MET A 18 -8.65 -4.68 -7.79
CA MET A 18 -7.62 -4.20 -8.72
C MET A 18 -7.88 -4.62 -10.18
N GLY A 19 -8.86 -5.49 -10.42
CA GLY A 19 -9.14 -6.05 -11.75
C GLY A 19 -8.05 -7.01 -12.24
N VAL A 20 -7.31 -7.64 -11.33
CA VAL A 20 -6.25 -8.60 -11.67
C VAL A 20 -6.59 -10.00 -11.15
N SER A 21 -6.00 -11.04 -11.75
CA SER A 21 -6.14 -12.40 -11.27
C SER A 21 -5.47 -12.59 -9.90
N THR A 22 -6.09 -13.35 -9.01
CA THR A 22 -5.53 -13.68 -7.68
C THR A 22 -4.15 -14.32 -7.78
N GLU A 23 -3.90 -15.14 -8.82
CA GLU A 23 -2.60 -15.78 -9.06
C GLU A 23 -1.51 -14.76 -9.42
N LEU A 24 -1.85 -13.79 -10.27
CA LEU A 24 -0.94 -12.69 -10.63
C LEU A 24 -0.57 -11.88 -9.38
N LEU A 25 -1.58 -11.54 -8.57
CA LEU A 25 -1.37 -10.82 -7.32
C LEU A 25 -0.46 -11.61 -6.37
N LYS A 26 -0.71 -12.92 -6.19
CA LYS A 26 0.13 -13.80 -5.37
C LYS A 26 1.59 -13.86 -5.84
N GLY A 27 1.82 -13.90 -7.15
CA GLY A 27 3.17 -13.84 -7.72
C GLY A 27 3.85 -12.49 -7.53
N ALA A 28 3.09 -11.39 -7.58
CA ALA A 28 3.61 -10.03 -7.41
C ALA A 28 3.82 -9.64 -5.93
N LEU A 29 3.06 -10.21 -5.00
CA LEU A 29 3.13 -9.93 -3.56
C LEU A 29 4.55 -9.93 -2.98
N PRO A 30 5.43 -10.94 -3.21
CA PRO A 30 6.78 -10.91 -2.65
C PRO A 30 7.63 -9.74 -3.18
N ALA A 31 7.47 -9.35 -4.44
CA ALA A 31 8.16 -8.19 -5.01
C ALA A 31 7.59 -6.87 -4.46
N LEU A 32 6.26 -6.81 -4.30
CA LEU A 32 5.55 -5.67 -3.72
C LEU A 32 5.92 -5.48 -2.24
N GLN A 33 5.98 -6.55 -1.45
CA GLN A 33 6.40 -6.50 -0.04
C GLN A 33 7.82 -5.95 0.11
N LYS A 34 8.76 -6.36 -0.75
CA LYS A 34 10.12 -5.77 -0.79
C LYS A 34 10.12 -4.28 -1.12
N SER A 35 9.12 -3.81 -1.86
CA SER A 35 8.95 -2.40 -2.22
C SER A 35 8.27 -1.58 -1.12
N GLY A 36 7.82 -2.21 -0.02
CA GLY A 36 7.08 -1.55 1.06
C GLY A 36 5.55 -1.67 0.95
N PHE A 37 5.04 -2.65 0.21
CA PHE A 37 3.60 -2.91 0.16
C PHE A 37 3.06 -3.38 1.51
N PRO A 38 1.86 -2.94 1.92
CA PRO A 38 1.30 -3.25 3.24
C PRO A 38 1.24 -4.76 3.52
N ALA A 39 1.73 -5.14 4.70
CA ALA A 39 1.61 -6.49 5.22
C ALA A 39 0.17 -6.78 5.67
N PRO A 40 -0.26 -8.05 5.66
CA PRO A 40 -1.52 -8.44 6.28
C PRO A 40 -1.48 -8.17 7.79
N ASP A 41 -2.58 -7.64 8.32
CA ASP A 41 -2.68 -7.32 9.75
C ASP A 41 -3.22 -8.53 10.53
N PRO A 42 -2.49 -9.04 11.54
CA PRO A 42 -2.90 -10.21 12.31
C PRO A 42 -4.17 -9.97 13.15
N LEU A 43 -4.46 -8.74 13.55
CA LEU A 43 -5.64 -8.39 14.34
C LEU A 43 -6.92 -8.43 13.50
N PHE A 44 -6.81 -8.22 12.19
CA PHE A 44 -7.93 -8.24 11.25
C PHE A 44 -8.00 -9.52 10.42
N GLN A 45 -7.66 -10.67 11.03
CA GLN A 45 -7.66 -11.98 10.36
C GLN A 45 -6.70 -12.05 9.15
N ASN A 46 -5.50 -11.48 9.26
CA ASN A 46 -4.51 -11.44 8.18
C ASN A 46 -5.02 -10.75 6.89
N ARG A 47 -5.87 -9.74 7.04
CA ARG A 47 -6.37 -8.93 5.91
C ARG A 47 -5.50 -7.71 5.68
N ARG A 48 -5.48 -7.23 4.44
CA ARG A 48 -4.76 -5.99 4.08
C ARG A 48 -5.68 -4.79 4.09
N TYR A 49 -5.15 -3.70 4.62
CA TYR A 49 -5.83 -2.42 4.64
C TYR A 49 -5.79 -1.77 3.24
N TRP A 50 -6.95 -1.74 2.56
CA TRP A 50 -7.09 -1.23 1.20
C TRP A 50 -6.58 0.20 1.03
N PRO A 51 -6.89 1.17 1.90
CA PRO A 51 -6.38 2.53 1.72
C PRO A 51 -4.85 2.62 1.72
N ALA A 52 -4.15 1.76 2.48
CA ALA A 52 -2.69 1.70 2.43
C ALA A 52 -2.20 1.06 1.12
N CYS A 53 -2.87 0.02 0.62
CA CYS A 53 -2.56 -0.57 -0.68
C CYS A 53 -2.76 0.44 -1.81
N GLN A 54 -3.85 1.22 -1.75
CA GLN A 54 -4.16 2.27 -2.70
C GLN A 54 -3.12 3.38 -2.64
N ALA A 55 -2.78 3.89 -1.46
CA ALA A 55 -1.75 4.93 -1.31
C ALA A 55 -0.37 4.49 -1.84
N PHE A 56 -0.01 3.22 -1.64
CA PHE A 56 1.21 2.64 -2.23
C PHE A 56 1.16 2.66 -3.76
N LEU A 57 0.04 2.24 -4.35
CA LEU A 57 -0.14 2.23 -5.80
C LEU A 57 -0.16 3.66 -6.35
N ASP A 58 -0.86 4.58 -5.70
CA ASP A 58 -0.90 5.99 -6.06
C ASP A 58 0.51 6.60 -6.03
N ARG A 59 1.33 6.28 -5.02
CA ARG A 59 2.75 6.68 -4.98
C ARG A 59 3.56 6.06 -6.11
N ARG A 60 3.33 4.78 -6.43
CA ARG A 60 4.03 4.06 -7.51
C ARG A 60 3.72 4.63 -8.89
N TYR A 61 2.50 5.08 -9.12
CA TYR A 61 2.04 5.63 -10.40
C TYR A 61 2.06 7.17 -10.45
N GLY A 62 2.62 7.84 -9.44
CA GLY A 62 2.74 9.31 -9.40
C GLY A 62 1.41 10.04 -9.20
N LEU A 63 0.36 9.35 -8.75
CA LEU A 63 -0.95 9.91 -8.42
C LEU A 63 -1.02 10.43 -6.98
N ALA A 64 -0.17 9.93 -6.08
CA ALA A 64 0.04 10.57 -4.81
C ALA A 64 0.79 11.87 -5.09
N ALA A 65 0.07 12.98 -5.15
CA ALA A 65 0.65 14.31 -5.08
C ALA A 65 1.69 14.28 -3.97
N SER A 66 2.92 14.71 -4.27
CA SER A 66 4.03 14.73 -3.35
C SER A 66 3.60 15.27 -1.99
N SER A 67 3.24 14.39 -1.04
CA SER A 67 3.42 14.69 0.37
C SER A 67 4.93 14.70 0.54
N PRO A 68 5.56 15.84 0.85
CA PRO A 68 7.01 15.97 0.95
C PRO A 68 7.62 15.21 2.15
N GLU A 69 7.01 14.12 2.61
CA GLU A 69 7.31 13.45 3.89
C GLU A 69 7.74 11.98 3.73
N ALA A 70 8.35 11.62 2.59
CA ALA A 70 8.97 10.29 2.43
C ALA A 70 10.32 10.31 1.71
N ASN A 71 11.01 11.45 1.76
CA ASN A 71 12.46 11.44 1.95
C ASN A 71 12.66 11.69 3.45
N PRO A 72 13.46 10.91 4.19
CA PRO A 72 14.15 11.52 5.32
C PRO A 72 14.97 12.65 4.67
N GLY A 73 14.50 13.88 4.81
CA GLY A 73 15.29 15.04 4.44
C GLY A 73 16.63 14.88 5.15
N LEU A 74 17.70 14.82 4.36
CA LEU A 74 19.07 14.95 4.82
C LEU A 74 19.08 15.98 5.95
N ASP A 75 19.45 15.56 7.16
CA ASP A 75 19.62 16.45 8.31
C ASP A 75 20.36 17.70 7.83
N GLY A 76 19.65 18.83 7.81
CA GLY A 76 20.23 20.12 7.43
C GLY A 76 21.33 20.47 8.42
N GLU A 77 22.41 21.09 7.95
CA GLU A 77 23.58 21.48 8.77
C GLU A 77 23.16 22.09 10.11
N GLU A 78 23.45 21.38 11.20
CA GLU A 78 23.24 21.86 12.55
C GLU A 78 24.19 23.04 12.82
N LYS A 79 23.65 24.26 12.77
CA LYS A 79 24.37 25.45 13.24
C LYS A 79 24.21 25.57 14.75
N TRP A 80 25.16 25.01 15.48
CA TRP A 80 25.36 25.29 16.90
C TRP A 80 25.93 26.71 17.04
N GLN A 81 25.18 27.60 17.69
CA GLN A 81 25.66 28.92 18.16
C GLN A 81 26.29 28.77 19.55
#